data_AF-A0AAV5Q0C8-F1
#
_entry.id   AF-A0AAV5Q0C8-F1
#
_cell.length_a   1.000
_cell.length_b   1.000
_cell.length_c   1.000
_cell.angle_alpha   90.00
_cell.angle_beta   90.00
_cell.angle_gamma   90.00
#
_symmetry.space_group_name_H-M   'P 1'
#
loop_
_entity.id
_entity.type
_entity.pdbx_description
1 polymer ?
#
loop_
_entity_poly.entity_id
_entity_poly.type
_entity_poly.pdbx_seq_one_letter_code
_entity_poly.pdbx_strand_id
1 'polypeptide(L)'
;MGIRDKLEKLSSKKARTTQSKRTEENLGDNLNDLWETTKKACREAIVRALLRVDENKELATRLAVEYDKALSSKQGHSLKLYKSRFRKDLTAIRNADTGFAKAFVEGTMTPTEFCDLSEENLVSAKRKEQDKADKEKELRNSIGKKLEDSINEAKNQIVFTSEKWGISESAAKLDPDFD
;
A
#
# COMPACT_ATOMS: atom_id res chain seq x y z
N MET A 1 -55.53 5.52 47.98
CA MET A 1 -55.29 5.94 46.57
C MET A 1 -53.85 6.43 46.49
N GLY A 2 -52.90 5.88 45.77
CA GLY A 2 -52.81 4.69 44.94
C GLY A 2 -51.39 4.74 44.37
N ILE A 3 -50.55 3.76 44.67
CA ILE A 3 -49.13 3.67 44.24
C ILE A 3 -49.02 3.46 42.70
N ARG A 4 -50.14 3.59 41.96
CA ARG A 4 -50.24 3.42 40.50
C ARG A 4 -49.91 4.68 39.70
N ASP A 5 -49.93 5.87 40.28
CA ASP A 5 -49.73 7.12 39.50
C ASP A 5 -48.27 7.59 39.40
N LYS A 6 -47.31 6.82 39.93
CA LYS A 6 -45.86 7.05 39.72
C LYS A 6 -45.21 6.09 38.73
N LEU A 7 -45.97 5.16 38.15
CA LEU A 7 -45.48 4.18 37.17
C LEU A 7 -45.84 4.51 35.71
N GLU A 8 -46.51 5.64 35.44
CA GLU A 8 -46.83 6.10 34.08
C GLU A 8 -45.94 7.25 33.56
N LYS A 9 -44.84 7.58 34.25
CA LYS A 9 -43.79 8.47 33.70
C LYS A 9 -42.51 7.75 33.26
N LEU A 10 -42.56 6.41 33.16
CA LEU A 10 -41.47 5.59 32.61
C LEU A 10 -41.85 4.82 31.33
N SER A 11 -43.05 5.04 30.78
CA SER A 11 -43.53 4.37 29.56
C SER A 11 -43.41 5.20 28.27
N SER A 12 -42.87 6.44 28.33
CA SER A 12 -42.65 7.29 27.13
C SER A 12 -41.18 7.40 26.69
N LYS A 13 -40.31 6.49 27.14
CA LYS A 13 -38.94 6.31 26.61
C LYS A 13 -38.82 5.08 25.72
N LYS A 14 -39.80 4.87 24.84
CA LYS A 14 -39.76 3.84 23.80
C LYS A 14 -39.69 4.50 22.42
N ALA A 15 -38.59 4.23 21.73
CA ALA A 15 -38.41 4.38 20.29
C ALA A 15 -38.65 5.77 19.69
N ARG A 16 -37.75 6.72 19.99
CA ARG A 16 -37.17 7.52 18.90
C ARG A 16 -35.86 6.87 18.50
N THR A 17 -35.99 5.75 17.80
CA THR A 17 -35.09 5.46 16.70
C THR A 17 -35.16 6.69 15.81
N THR A 18 -34.18 7.60 15.95
CA THR A 18 -33.84 8.46 14.82
C THR A 18 -33.64 7.47 13.68
N GLN A 19 -34.59 7.46 12.76
CA GLN A 19 -34.39 6.90 11.45
C GLN A 19 -33.09 7.52 10.99
N SER A 20 -32.02 6.75 11.13
CA SER A 20 -31.00 6.66 10.12
C SER A 20 -31.80 6.45 8.85
N LYS A 21 -32.13 7.56 8.18
CA LYS A 21 -32.19 7.58 6.74
C LYS A 21 -30.81 7.07 6.36
N ARG A 22 -30.71 5.75 6.24
CA ARG A 22 -29.92 5.12 5.22
C ARG A 22 -30.16 5.98 3.99
N THR A 23 -29.20 6.83 3.68
CA THR A 23 -29.00 7.34 2.32
C THR A 23 -28.53 6.14 1.49
N GLU A 24 -29.36 5.10 1.44
CA GLU A 24 -29.41 4.10 0.39
C GLU A 24 -30.29 4.78 -0.66
N GLU A 25 -29.67 5.62 -1.49
CA GLU A 25 -30.09 6.03 -2.84
C GLU A 25 -29.28 7.29 -3.25
N ASN A 26 -28.46 7.13 -4.30
CA ASN A 26 -27.64 8.13 -5.03
C ASN A 26 -26.22 8.46 -4.53
N LEU A 27 -25.42 7.44 -4.19
CA LEU A 27 -23.95 7.55 -4.16
C LEU A 27 -23.33 6.71 -5.28
N GLY A 28 -23.28 7.30 -6.49
CA GLY A 28 -22.24 7.00 -7.47
C GLY A 28 -22.53 5.95 -8.54
N ASP A 29 -23.29 6.33 -9.57
CA ASP A 29 -23.32 5.60 -10.86
C ASP A 29 -22.63 6.37 -12.01
N ASN A 30 -21.99 7.51 -11.73
CA ASN A 30 -21.19 8.23 -12.70
C ASN A 30 -19.70 8.01 -12.43
N LEU A 31 -19.03 7.31 -13.34
CA LEU A 31 -17.57 7.13 -13.34
C LEU A 31 -16.82 8.46 -13.17
N ASN A 32 -17.36 9.54 -13.71
CA ASN A 32 -16.79 10.89 -13.57
C ASN A 32 -16.79 11.39 -12.12
N ASP A 33 -17.83 11.11 -11.34
CA ASP A 33 -17.89 11.54 -9.94
C ASP A 33 -16.83 10.81 -9.09
N LEU A 34 -16.58 9.54 -9.38
CA LEU A 34 -15.52 8.76 -8.73
C LEU A 34 -14.12 9.30 -9.09
N TRP A 35 -13.93 9.75 -10.32
CA TRP A 35 -12.67 10.36 -10.75
C TRP A 35 -12.43 11.69 -10.03
N GLU A 36 -13.40 12.59 -10.01
CA GLU A 36 -13.25 13.90 -9.40
C GLU A 36 -13.08 13.83 -7.88
N THR A 37 -13.81 12.94 -7.21
CA THR A 37 -13.61 12.67 -5.77
C THR A 37 -12.21 12.12 -5.49
N THR A 38 -11.72 11.20 -6.32
CA THR A 38 -10.37 10.65 -6.17
C THR A 38 -9.31 11.73 -6.37
N LYS A 39 -9.40 12.52 -7.46
CA LYS A 39 -8.44 13.59 -7.76
C LYS A 39 -8.40 14.64 -6.64
N LYS A 40 -9.58 15.01 -6.12
CA LYS A 40 -9.67 15.94 -4.98
C LYS A 40 -8.93 15.41 -3.75
N ALA A 41 -9.17 14.15 -3.38
CA ALA A 41 -8.48 13.52 -2.25
C ALA A 41 -6.96 13.42 -2.47
N CYS A 42 -6.52 13.13 -3.70
CA CYS A 42 -5.11 13.10 -4.07
C CYS A 42 -4.44 14.48 -3.90
N ARG A 43 -5.07 15.55 -4.43
CA ARG A 43 -4.57 16.92 -4.28
C ARG A 43 -4.46 17.31 -2.80
N GLU A 44 -5.48 17.04 -2.00
CA GLU A 44 -5.47 17.35 -0.56
C GLU A 44 -4.33 16.62 0.17
N ALA A 45 -4.07 15.35 -0.17
CA ALA A 45 -2.99 14.58 0.44
C ALA A 45 -1.60 15.12 0.06
N ILE A 46 -1.40 15.58 -1.17
CA ILE A 46 -0.15 16.25 -1.58
C ILE A 46 0.02 17.58 -0.87
N VAL A 47 -1.04 18.41 -0.79
CA VAL A 47 -1.00 19.67 -0.01
C VAL A 47 -0.58 19.40 1.42
N ARG A 48 -1.18 18.40 2.08
CA ARG A 48 -0.80 18.03 3.46
C ARG A 48 0.63 17.52 3.57
N ALA A 49 1.18 16.90 2.53
CA ALA A 49 2.57 16.44 2.53
C ALA A 49 3.54 17.62 2.41
N LEU A 50 3.26 18.58 1.51
CA LEU A 50 4.07 19.78 1.30
C LEU A 50 4.00 20.75 2.49
N LEU A 51 2.82 20.88 3.10
CA LEU A 51 2.63 21.71 4.30
C LEU A 51 3.43 21.27 5.53
N ARG A 52 4.02 20.06 5.50
CA ARG A 52 4.96 19.62 6.56
C ARG A 52 6.35 20.21 6.41
N VAL A 53 6.65 20.78 5.24
CA VAL A 53 7.97 21.33 4.88
C VAL A 53 7.91 22.85 4.84
N ASP A 54 6.84 23.41 4.31
CA ASP A 54 6.61 24.86 4.22
C ASP A 54 5.14 25.17 4.50
N GLU A 55 4.87 26.19 5.31
CA GLU A 55 3.53 26.60 5.71
C GLU A 55 2.76 27.33 4.60
N ASN A 56 3.39 27.62 3.45
CA ASN A 56 2.76 28.28 2.32
C ASN A 56 1.69 27.40 1.62
N LYS A 57 0.44 27.58 2.06
CA LYS A 57 -0.74 26.87 1.55
C LYS A 57 -1.04 27.15 0.07
N GLU A 58 -0.83 28.38 -0.40
CA GLU A 58 -1.11 28.73 -1.80
C GLU A 58 -0.15 28.01 -2.74
N LEU A 59 1.15 28.04 -2.42
CA LEU A 59 2.18 27.33 -3.17
C LEU A 59 1.91 25.82 -3.17
N ALA A 60 1.65 25.23 -2.00
CA ALA A 60 1.33 23.80 -1.87
C ALA A 60 0.10 23.41 -2.71
N THR A 61 -0.92 24.26 -2.76
CA THR A 61 -2.15 24.02 -3.53
C THR A 61 -1.88 24.10 -5.03
N ARG A 62 -1.09 25.07 -5.48
CA ARG A 62 -0.66 25.19 -6.88
C ARG A 62 0.11 23.94 -7.34
N LEU A 63 1.13 23.55 -6.56
CA LEU A 63 1.96 22.37 -6.85
C LEU A 63 1.14 21.08 -6.86
N ALA A 64 0.17 20.93 -5.95
CA ALA A 64 -0.71 19.76 -5.93
C ALA A 64 -1.60 19.68 -7.18
N VAL A 65 -2.08 20.80 -7.71
CA VAL A 65 -2.85 20.86 -8.96
C VAL A 65 -1.97 20.52 -10.16
N GLU A 66 -0.75 21.05 -10.21
CA GLU A 66 0.22 20.75 -11.27
C GLU A 66 0.61 19.26 -11.28
N TYR A 67 0.87 18.69 -10.10
CA TYR A 67 1.11 17.26 -9.93
C TYR A 67 -0.07 16.41 -10.41
N ASP A 68 -1.30 16.75 -10.01
CA ASP A 68 -2.49 16.01 -10.44
C ASP A 68 -2.67 16.05 -11.97
N LYS A 69 -2.44 17.21 -12.60
CA LYS A 69 -2.44 17.33 -14.07
C LYS A 69 -1.37 16.46 -14.71
N ALA A 70 -0.14 16.47 -14.18
CA ALA A 70 0.97 15.66 -14.69
C ALA A 70 0.75 14.15 -14.52
N LEU A 71 0.13 13.72 -13.42
CA LEU A 71 -0.21 12.31 -13.19
C LEU A 71 -1.39 11.89 -14.07
N SER A 72 -2.43 12.73 -14.17
CA SER A 72 -3.62 12.46 -14.97
C SER A 72 -3.31 12.41 -16.47
N SER A 73 -2.34 13.16 -16.98
CA SER A 73 -1.94 13.07 -18.39
C SER A 73 -1.33 11.71 -18.74
N LYS A 74 -0.59 11.10 -17.81
CA LYS A 74 0.08 9.80 -18.03
C LYS A 74 -0.81 8.60 -17.71
N GLN A 75 -1.52 8.66 -16.59
CA GLN A 75 -2.26 7.52 -16.03
C GLN A 75 -3.78 7.72 -16.05
N GLY A 76 -4.28 8.80 -16.66
CA GLY A 76 -5.71 9.15 -16.68
C GLY A 76 -6.61 8.17 -17.43
N HIS A 77 -6.05 7.24 -18.19
CA HIS A 77 -6.80 6.17 -18.85
C HIS A 77 -7.26 5.08 -17.87
N SER A 78 -6.63 4.96 -16.69
CA SER A 78 -6.93 3.92 -15.70
C SER A 78 -6.87 4.44 -14.28
N LEU A 79 -8.03 4.49 -13.61
CA LEU A 79 -8.14 4.90 -12.21
C LEU A 79 -7.29 4.02 -11.28
N LYS A 80 -7.15 2.73 -11.62
CA LYS A 80 -6.34 1.77 -10.84
C LYS A 80 -4.85 2.12 -10.93
N LEU A 81 -4.34 2.41 -12.13
CA LEU A 81 -2.94 2.78 -12.34
C LEU A 81 -2.64 4.15 -11.70
N TYR A 82 -3.54 5.12 -11.89
CA TYR A 82 -3.46 6.42 -11.24
C TYR A 82 -3.36 6.27 -9.71
N LYS A 83 -4.27 5.52 -9.06
CA LYS A 83 -4.26 5.28 -7.61
C LYS A 83 -3.02 4.51 -7.14
N SER A 84 -2.52 3.59 -7.95
CA SER A 84 -1.30 2.81 -7.63
C SER A 84 -0.08 3.71 -7.63
N ARG A 85 0.12 4.48 -8.71
CA ARG A 85 1.25 5.39 -8.84
C ARG A 85 1.20 6.49 -7.78
N PHE A 86 0.04 7.09 -7.56
CA PHE A 86 -0.18 8.09 -6.52
C PHE A 86 0.28 7.61 -5.13
N ARG A 87 -0.02 6.37 -4.74
CA ARG A 87 0.39 5.84 -3.44
C ARG A 87 1.91 5.75 -3.30
N LYS A 88 2.61 5.35 -4.36
CA LYS A 88 4.09 5.28 -4.40
C LYS A 88 4.69 6.68 -4.29
N ASP A 89 4.19 7.59 -5.12
CA ASP A 89 4.58 9.00 -5.14
C ASP A 89 4.37 9.68 -3.79
N LEU A 90 3.18 9.54 -3.19
CA LEU A 90 2.87 10.11 -1.89
C LEU A 90 3.78 9.56 -0.78
N THR A 91 4.13 8.27 -0.85
CA THR A 91 5.06 7.65 0.11
C THR A 91 6.46 8.26 -0.02
N ALA A 92 6.92 8.47 -1.26
CA ALA A 92 8.21 9.10 -1.53
C ALA A 92 8.25 10.56 -1.07
N ILE A 93 7.20 11.35 -1.35
CA ILE A 93 7.09 12.76 -0.96
C ILE A 93 7.00 12.91 0.57
N ARG A 94 6.26 12.02 1.25
CA ARG A 94 6.14 12.06 2.72
C ARG A 94 7.41 11.64 3.45
N ASN A 95 8.30 10.91 2.79
CA ASN A 95 9.55 10.48 3.39
C ASN A 95 10.53 11.66 3.40
N ALA A 96 10.98 12.08 4.59
CA ALA A 96 11.92 13.19 4.71
C ALA A 96 13.28 12.87 4.10
N ASP A 97 13.69 11.59 4.10
CA ASP A 97 15.01 11.14 3.64
C ASP A 97 15.19 11.22 2.12
N THR A 98 14.09 11.28 1.36
CA THR A 98 14.15 11.39 -0.10
C THR A 98 14.34 12.84 -0.55
N GLY A 99 13.98 13.82 0.28
CA GLY A 99 14.09 15.24 -0.03
C GLY A 99 13.09 15.77 -1.08
N PHE A 100 12.21 14.94 -1.64
CA PHE A 100 11.31 15.37 -2.73
C PHE A 100 10.35 16.50 -2.35
N ALA A 101 9.79 16.47 -1.14
CA ALA A 101 8.91 17.54 -0.68
C ALA A 101 9.64 18.89 -0.59
N LYS A 102 10.90 18.90 -0.15
CA LYS A 102 11.75 20.10 -0.16
C LYS A 102 12.04 20.56 -1.58
N ALA A 103 12.41 19.64 -2.47
CA ALA A 103 12.69 19.95 -3.87
C ALA A 103 11.49 20.60 -4.59
N PHE A 104 10.26 20.17 -4.26
CA PHE A 104 9.03 20.78 -4.77
C PHE A 104 8.82 22.20 -4.27
N VAL A 105 9.06 22.45 -2.99
CA VAL A 105 8.89 23.80 -2.41
C VAL A 105 9.95 24.77 -2.92
N GLU A 106 11.20 24.33 -2.97
CA GLU A 106 12.35 25.12 -3.42
C GLU A 106 12.34 25.35 -4.94
N GLY A 107 11.51 24.60 -5.68
CA GLY A 107 11.41 24.68 -7.14
C GLY A 107 12.59 24.06 -7.88
N THR A 108 13.41 23.26 -7.20
CA THR A 108 14.53 22.53 -7.80
C THR A 108 14.07 21.33 -8.63
N MET A 109 12.83 20.88 -8.40
CA MET A 109 12.19 19.82 -9.17
C MET A 109 10.74 20.18 -9.48
N THR A 110 10.34 20.02 -10.74
CA THR A 110 8.96 20.24 -11.17
C THR A 110 8.08 19.01 -10.93
N PRO A 111 6.76 19.18 -10.73
CA PRO A 111 5.84 18.05 -10.62
C PRO A 111 5.85 17.12 -11.83
N THR A 112 6.09 17.66 -13.03
CA THR A 112 6.22 16.89 -14.27
C THR A 112 7.43 15.96 -14.26
N GLU A 113 8.61 16.49 -13.92
CA GLU A 113 9.85 15.71 -13.83
C GLU A 113 9.72 14.60 -12.80
N PHE A 114 9.10 14.89 -11.65
CA PHE A 114 8.86 13.88 -10.62
C PHE A 114 7.94 12.75 -11.10
N CYS A 115 6.87 13.07 -11.84
CA CYS A 115 6.00 12.08 -12.43
C CYS A 115 6.69 11.24 -13.53
N ASP A 116 7.86 11.64 -14.05
CA ASP A 116 8.67 10.86 -14.99
C ASP A 116 9.63 9.88 -14.30
N LEU A 117 9.85 10.02 -12.99
CA LEU A 117 10.76 9.14 -12.26
C LEU A 117 10.28 7.69 -12.26
N SER A 118 11.19 6.75 -12.52
CA SER A 118 10.95 5.33 -12.30
C SER A 118 10.82 5.02 -10.81
N GLU A 119 10.22 3.89 -10.47
CA GLU A 119 9.99 3.50 -9.07
C GLU A 119 11.31 3.33 -8.29
N GLU A 120 12.35 2.84 -8.95
CA GLU A 120 13.71 2.73 -8.41
C GLU A 120 14.32 4.10 -8.07
N ASN A 121 13.80 5.18 -8.66
CA ASN A 121 14.29 6.52 -8.41
C ASN A 121 13.55 7.26 -7.30
N LEU A 122 12.43 6.72 -6.82
CA LEU A 122 11.62 7.29 -5.74
C LEU A 122 12.14 6.97 -4.33
N VAL A 123 13.28 6.27 -4.21
CA VAL A 123 13.92 5.92 -2.94
C VAL A 123 15.05 6.90 -2.59
N SER A 124 15.36 7.01 -1.30
CA SER A 124 16.43 7.89 -0.81
C SER A 124 17.80 7.44 -1.32
N ALA A 125 18.75 8.36 -1.44
CA ALA A 125 20.11 8.05 -1.91
C ALA A 125 20.77 6.95 -1.06
N LYS A 126 20.60 7.02 0.27
CA LYS A 126 21.10 6.00 1.20
C LYS A 126 20.53 4.60 0.91
N ARG A 127 19.24 4.53 0.59
CA ARG A 127 18.59 3.25 0.25
C ARG A 127 19.04 2.74 -1.11
N LYS A 128 19.25 3.62 -2.10
CA LYS A 128 19.83 3.24 -3.40
C LYS A 128 21.22 2.61 -3.24
N GLU A 129 22.02 3.14 -2.34
CA GLU A 129 23.35 2.59 -2.05
C GLU A 129 23.28 1.21 -1.40
N GLN A 130 22.38 1.02 -0.43
CA GLN A 130 22.12 -0.29 0.19
C GLN A 130 21.61 -1.30 -0.83
N ASP A 131 20.60 -0.93 -1.63
CA ASP A 131 20.05 -1.80 -2.67
C ASP A 131 21.11 -2.18 -3.71
N LYS A 132 22.06 -1.29 -4.02
CA LYS A 132 23.19 -1.61 -4.91
C LYS A 132 24.18 -2.59 -4.26
N ALA A 133 24.51 -2.39 -2.99
CA ALA A 133 25.38 -3.30 -2.25
C ALA A 133 24.77 -4.70 -2.10
N ASP A 134 23.47 -4.77 -1.82
CA ASP A 134 22.74 -6.04 -1.72
C ASP A 134 22.66 -6.74 -3.08
N LYS A 135 22.36 -6.00 -4.16
CA LYS A 135 22.43 -6.55 -5.54
C LYS A 135 23.81 -7.08 -5.87
N GLU A 136 24.88 -6.36 -5.52
CA GLU A 136 26.25 -6.82 -5.77
C GLU A 136 26.59 -8.08 -4.96
N LYS A 137 26.14 -8.14 -3.70
CA LYS A 137 26.28 -9.33 -2.86
C LYS A 137 25.50 -10.53 -3.41
N GLU A 138 24.28 -10.32 -3.89
CA GLU A 138 23.47 -11.35 -4.54
C GLU A 138 24.12 -11.85 -5.83
N LEU A 139 24.65 -10.96 -6.67
CA LEU A 139 25.39 -11.32 -7.88
C LEU A 139 26.66 -12.12 -7.54
N ARG A 140 27.42 -11.71 -6.53
CA ARG A 140 28.58 -12.48 -6.06
C ARG A 140 28.17 -13.86 -5.56
N ASN A 141 27.05 -13.96 -4.85
CA ASN A 141 26.53 -15.24 -4.36
C ASN A 141 25.98 -16.11 -5.50
N SER A 142 25.37 -15.54 -6.53
CA SER A 142 24.85 -16.28 -7.68
C SER A 142 25.97 -16.74 -8.62
N ILE A 143 27.01 -15.93 -8.82
CA ILE A 143 28.22 -16.31 -9.56
C ILE A 143 29.07 -17.31 -8.76
N GLY A 144 29.13 -17.13 -7.43
CA GLY A 144 29.83 -18.04 -6.51
C GLY A 144 29.15 -19.40 -6.38
N LYS A 145 27.84 -19.49 -6.63
CA LYS A 145 27.15 -20.74 -6.98
C LYS A 145 27.47 -21.10 -8.43
N LYS A 146 28.72 -21.48 -8.70
CA LYS A 146 29.05 -22.23 -9.92
C LYS A 146 28.09 -23.41 -10.02
N LEU A 147 27.49 -23.61 -11.20
CA LEU A 147 26.90 -24.89 -11.56
C LEU A 147 27.96 -25.97 -11.28
N GLU A 148 27.53 -27.08 -10.70
CA GLU A 148 28.38 -28.25 -10.53
C GLU A 148 28.96 -28.63 -11.88
N ASP A 149 30.30 -28.59 -12.01
CA ASP A 149 30.99 -28.84 -13.28
C ASP A 149 30.87 -30.34 -13.70
N SER A 150 30.24 -31.19 -12.87
CA SER A 150 30.14 -32.64 -13.07
C SER A 150 28.98 -33.26 -12.28
N ILE A 151 28.21 -34.15 -12.92
CA ILE A 151 27.11 -34.96 -12.34
C ILE A 151 27.55 -35.75 -11.08
N ASN A 152 28.85 -36.01 -10.93
CA ASN A 152 29.38 -36.77 -9.81
C ASN A 152 29.48 -35.94 -8.51
N GLU A 153 29.51 -34.60 -8.57
CA GLU A 153 29.50 -33.74 -7.38
C GLU A 153 28.08 -33.61 -6.79
N ALA A 154 27.05 -33.55 -7.63
CA ALA A 154 25.63 -33.59 -7.25
C ALA A 154 25.29 -34.82 -6.38
N LYS A 155 25.85 -35.98 -6.74
CA LYS A 155 25.58 -37.26 -6.07
C LYS A 155 26.16 -37.34 -4.66
N ASN A 156 27.19 -36.56 -4.32
CA ASN A 156 27.79 -36.55 -3.00
C ASN A 156 27.02 -35.69 -1.98
N GLN A 157 26.13 -34.79 -2.41
CA GLN A 157 25.14 -34.16 -1.52
C GLN A 157 23.89 -35.03 -1.32
N ILE A 158 23.64 -35.99 -2.22
CA ILE A 158 22.65 -37.06 -2.04
C ILE A 158 23.29 -38.20 -1.25
N VAL A 159 24.05 -37.88 -0.19
CA VAL A 159 24.46 -38.87 0.80
C VAL A 159 23.52 -38.71 1.99
N PHE A 160 22.43 -39.46 1.91
CA PHE A 160 21.58 -39.87 3.02
C PHE A 160 20.73 -38.80 3.73
N THR A 161 19.68 -38.33 3.06
CA THR A 161 18.37 -38.13 3.74
C THR A 161 17.53 -39.38 3.52
N SER A 162 17.88 -40.48 4.20
CA SER A 162 16.98 -41.63 4.39
C SER A 162 16.00 -41.37 5.54
N GLU A 163 15.54 -40.14 5.71
CA GLU A 163 14.44 -39.85 6.63
C GLU A 163 13.17 -40.40 6.00
N LYS A 164 12.90 -41.61 6.46
CA LYS A 164 11.66 -42.37 6.35
C LYS A 164 10.47 -41.47 6.03
N TRP A 165 9.97 -41.56 4.80
CA TRP A 165 8.55 -41.32 4.49
C TRP A 165 7.66 -42.40 5.12
N GLY A 166 7.96 -42.76 6.38
CA GLY A 166 7.21 -43.70 7.19
C GLY A 166 6.10 -42.94 7.89
N ILE A 167 4.90 -43.02 7.32
CA ILE A 167 3.64 -43.29 8.03
C ILE A 167 3.61 -42.68 9.44
N SER A 168 2.97 -41.51 9.57
CA SER A 168 2.61 -40.99 10.89
C SER A 168 1.86 -42.06 11.68
N GLU A 169 2.36 -42.36 12.87
CA GLU A 169 1.88 -43.34 13.86
C GLU A 169 0.40 -43.14 14.27
N SER A 170 -0.24 -42.06 13.81
CA SER A 170 -1.65 -41.73 14.02
C SER A 170 -2.62 -42.41 13.05
N ALA A 171 -2.14 -43.02 11.96
CA ALA A 171 -3.00 -43.64 10.93
C ALA A 171 -3.13 -45.17 11.06
N ALA A 172 -2.34 -45.84 11.91
CA ALA A 172 -2.28 -47.30 12.01
C ALA A 172 -3.04 -47.90 13.22
N LYS A 173 -3.98 -47.15 13.82
CA LYS A 173 -4.82 -47.63 14.94
C LYS A 173 -6.31 -47.77 14.57
N LEU A 174 -6.59 -48.08 13.31
CA LEU A 174 -7.92 -48.44 12.81
C LEU A 174 -7.80 -49.68 11.92
N ASP A 175 -7.45 -50.82 12.49
CA ASP A 175 -8.21 -52.07 12.30
C ASP A 175 -7.65 -53.18 13.20
N PRO A 176 -8.42 -53.68 14.18
CA PRO A 176 -8.05 -54.86 14.95
C PRO A 176 -8.74 -56.09 14.36
N ASP A 177 -8.37 -56.49 13.14
CA ASP A 177 -8.69 -57.82 12.58
C ASP A 177 -7.85 -58.08 11.31
N PHE A 178 -6.61 -58.56 11.51
CA PHE A 178 -5.85 -59.29 10.49
C PHE A 178 -5.04 -60.37 11.24
N ASP A 179 -5.69 -61.50 11.50
CA ASP A 179 -5.07 -62.83 11.64
C ASP A 179 -4.68 -63.36 10.25
#